data_AF-A0A969E598-F1
#
_entry.id   AF-A0A969E598-F1
#
_cell.length_a   1.000
_cell.length_b   1.000
_cell.length_c   1.000
_cell.angle_alpha   90.00
_cell.angle_beta   90.00
_cell.angle_gamma   90.00
#
_symmetry.space_group_name_H-M   'P 1'
#
loop_
_entity.id
_entity.type
_entity.pdbx_description
1 polymer ?
#
loop_
_entity_poly.entity_id
_entity_poly.type
_entity_poly.pdbx_seq_one_letter_code
_entity_poly.pdbx_strand_id
1 'polypeptide(L)'
;PLQEEFRRLQSWKDRPLRIFSESWYLLTNFLKETYPKQELDVSFYEKHFEDTFRDRRKFVDGLEKLSFEEQEKLPIQQIVYDLLAQWEGLLMAKAYNTGLRQEFQDPSLLGIGTDWQRELMKPAGMTSHQLSISGGKEKMQYYISGSYMNQQGIIEGSGFDRFTARLNLDNQVKDWFHVGTTFTTSRTFERVTLNDDAEGVVTNALLQSPDVPVRNIDGSYGGPVIENGAVVNVNPVAKSLLNDNTITRVRVLGNFYADVRLAKNLNFRSEFGTDMNFGKNDQFRPTYEWGRATNPTASALKSNNNSQFWILKNYLTYKLNVGKHNLTTMAGHEVQESRWNGTTATRVNFITNDVKELSVGDKNGQTGDSYAGDAALESYYGRMIYSFDGKYTVTGTLRSDGSSKFAEGQKWGLFPSLAVAWTLSMSRL
;
A
#
# COMPACT_ATOMS: atom_id res chain seq x y z
N PRO A 1 -25.66 -19.43 1.22
CA PRO A 1 -26.97 -18.85 0.78
C PRO A 1 -26.81 -17.42 0.20
N LEU A 2 -26.50 -16.42 1.02
CA LEU A 2 -26.41 -15.01 0.57
C LEU A 2 -25.33 -14.75 -0.48
N GLN A 3 -24.15 -15.39 -0.38
CA GLN A 3 -23.08 -15.25 -1.39
C GLN A 3 -23.47 -15.80 -2.77
N GLU A 4 -24.35 -16.79 -2.82
CA GLU A 4 -24.79 -17.43 -4.07
C GLU A 4 -25.88 -16.60 -4.75
N GLU A 5 -26.75 -15.97 -3.95
CA GLU A 5 -27.69 -14.96 -4.43
C GLU A 5 -26.99 -13.66 -4.85
N PHE A 6 -25.92 -13.26 -4.17
CA PHE A 6 -25.12 -12.11 -4.58
C PHE A 6 -24.45 -12.31 -5.95
N ARG A 7 -23.91 -13.52 -6.21
CA ARG A 7 -23.41 -13.90 -7.56
C ARG A 7 -24.52 -13.92 -8.60
N ARG A 8 -25.74 -14.32 -8.21
CA ARG A 8 -26.92 -14.32 -9.09
C ARG A 8 -27.37 -12.88 -9.43
N LEU A 9 -27.35 -11.96 -8.47
CA LEU A 9 -27.62 -10.54 -8.70
C LEU A 9 -26.55 -9.89 -9.61
N GLN A 10 -25.28 -10.24 -9.44
CA GLN A 10 -24.20 -9.79 -10.33
C GLN A 10 -24.37 -10.27 -11.78
N SER A 11 -25.03 -11.41 -12.00
CA SER A 11 -25.35 -11.90 -13.35
C SER A 11 -26.42 -11.06 -14.07
N TRP A 12 -27.10 -10.16 -13.36
CA TRP A 12 -28.15 -9.28 -13.87
C TRP A 12 -27.74 -7.81 -13.91
N LYS A 13 -26.43 -7.52 -13.93
CA LYS A 13 -25.87 -6.16 -13.95
C LYS A 13 -26.52 -5.19 -14.96
N ASP A 14 -27.06 -5.71 -16.06
CA ASP A 14 -27.72 -4.93 -17.12
C ASP A 14 -29.26 -4.88 -16.97
N ARG A 15 -29.80 -5.30 -15.80
CA ARG A 15 -31.24 -5.34 -15.47
C ARG A 15 -31.51 -4.78 -14.06
N PRO A 16 -31.34 -3.45 -13.85
CA PRO A 16 -31.38 -2.82 -12.52
C PRO A 16 -32.70 -3.01 -11.78
N LEU A 17 -33.83 -3.05 -12.49
CA LEU A 17 -35.16 -3.24 -11.90
C LEU A 17 -35.38 -4.68 -11.38
N ARG A 18 -34.73 -5.67 -12.01
CA ARG A 18 -34.79 -7.06 -11.57
C ARG A 18 -33.92 -7.27 -10.34
N ILE A 19 -32.70 -6.70 -10.36
CA ILE A 19 -31.84 -6.60 -9.17
C ILE A 19 -32.63 -5.98 -8.01
N PHE A 20 -33.28 -4.84 -8.22
CA PHE A 20 -34.07 -4.17 -7.18
C PHE A 20 -35.16 -5.06 -6.58
N SER A 21 -35.99 -5.70 -7.42
CA SER A 21 -37.12 -6.53 -6.95
C SER A 21 -36.69 -7.73 -6.11
N GLU A 22 -35.52 -8.29 -6.40
CA GLU A 22 -34.95 -9.48 -5.79
C GLU A 22 -34.09 -9.11 -4.57
N SER A 23 -33.26 -8.07 -4.67
CA SER A 23 -32.55 -7.48 -3.53
C SER A 23 -33.52 -7.06 -2.42
N TRP A 24 -34.66 -6.45 -2.78
CA TRP A 24 -35.73 -6.13 -1.83
C TRP A 24 -36.26 -7.39 -1.15
N TYR A 25 -36.70 -8.40 -1.92
CA TYR A 25 -37.25 -9.65 -1.38
C TYR A 25 -36.30 -10.35 -0.41
N LEU A 26 -35.01 -10.42 -0.78
CA LEU A 26 -33.98 -11.05 0.04
C LEU A 26 -33.72 -10.29 1.34
N LEU A 27 -33.69 -8.96 1.27
CA LEU A 27 -33.43 -8.10 2.42
C LEU A 27 -34.61 -8.08 3.40
N THR A 28 -35.85 -8.08 2.90
CA THR A 28 -37.05 -8.18 3.74
C THR A 28 -37.10 -9.52 4.48
N ASN A 29 -36.71 -10.61 3.83
CA ASN A 29 -36.65 -11.93 4.46
C ASN A 29 -35.50 -12.03 5.46
N PHE A 30 -34.32 -11.52 5.13
CA PHE A 30 -33.18 -11.46 6.06
C PHE A 30 -33.53 -10.69 7.35
N LEU A 31 -34.23 -9.56 7.24
CA LEU A 31 -34.67 -8.78 8.39
C LEU A 31 -35.71 -9.51 9.25
N LYS A 32 -36.65 -10.24 8.62
CA LYS A 32 -37.61 -11.09 9.33
C LYS A 32 -36.93 -12.22 10.12
N GLU A 33 -35.87 -12.79 9.56
CA GLU A 33 -35.08 -13.84 10.21
C GLU A 33 -34.18 -13.29 11.32
N THR A 34 -33.61 -12.10 11.11
CA THR A 34 -32.62 -11.50 12.03
C THR A 34 -33.26 -10.78 13.22
N TYR A 35 -34.46 -10.20 13.03
CA TYR A 35 -35.17 -9.43 14.07
C TYR A 35 -36.58 -10.00 14.31
N PRO A 36 -36.72 -11.11 15.08
CA PRO A 36 -38.00 -11.75 15.27
C PRO A 36 -38.95 -10.91 16.15
N LYS A 37 -39.93 -10.30 15.48
CA LYS A 37 -41.30 -10.02 15.95
C LYS A 37 -41.56 -9.00 17.08
N GLN A 38 -40.60 -8.24 17.59
CA GLN A 38 -40.97 -7.19 18.57
C GLN A 38 -40.64 -5.74 18.26
N GLU A 39 -39.97 -5.41 17.15
CA GLU A 39 -39.76 -3.99 16.84
C GLU A 39 -40.05 -3.59 15.40
N LEU A 40 -39.90 -4.44 14.38
CA LEU A 40 -40.17 -4.08 12.97
C LEU A 40 -41.60 -4.40 12.53
N ASP A 41 -42.49 -3.42 12.56
CA ASP A 41 -43.76 -3.47 11.80
C ASP A 41 -43.45 -3.29 10.30
N VAL A 42 -43.16 -4.40 9.62
CA VAL A 42 -42.90 -4.46 8.19
C VAL A 42 -44.21 -4.43 7.38
N SER A 43 -45.38 -4.58 8.02
CA SER A 43 -46.68 -4.72 7.36
C SER A 43 -47.17 -3.43 6.70
N PHE A 44 -46.80 -2.28 7.27
CA PHE A 44 -47.03 -0.96 6.68
C PHE A 44 -46.30 -0.81 5.33
N TYR A 45 -45.05 -1.29 5.27
CA TYR A 45 -44.22 -1.25 4.06
C TYR A 45 -44.66 -2.25 3.00
N GLU A 46 -45.05 -3.46 3.44
CA GLU A 46 -45.66 -4.46 2.55
C GLU A 46 -46.92 -3.92 1.90
N LYS A 47 -47.80 -3.24 2.64
CA LYS A 47 -49.05 -2.69 2.09
C LYS A 47 -48.81 -1.58 1.06
N HIS A 48 -47.91 -0.63 1.36
CA HIS A 48 -47.59 0.46 0.43
C HIS A 48 -46.88 -0.05 -0.84
N PHE A 49 -46.04 -1.07 -0.69
CA PHE A 49 -45.34 -1.71 -1.81
C PHE A 49 -46.25 -2.65 -2.62
N GLU A 50 -47.10 -3.45 -1.96
CA GLU A 50 -48.10 -4.31 -2.60
C GLU A 50 -49.13 -3.50 -3.39
N ASP A 51 -49.59 -2.35 -2.87
CA ASP A 51 -50.52 -1.49 -3.60
C ASP A 51 -49.85 -0.84 -4.84
N THR A 52 -48.53 -0.63 -4.80
CA THR A 52 -47.74 -0.09 -5.92
C THR A 52 -47.34 -1.16 -6.95
N PHE A 53 -47.17 -2.43 -6.55
CA PHE A 53 -46.62 -3.51 -7.38
C PHE A 53 -47.54 -4.74 -7.53
N ARG A 54 -48.84 -4.62 -7.23
CA ARG A 54 -49.80 -5.75 -7.12
C ARG A 54 -50.00 -6.60 -8.38
N ASP A 55 -49.40 -6.25 -9.52
CA ASP A 55 -49.46 -7.02 -10.77
C ASP A 55 -48.08 -7.64 -11.16
N ARG A 56 -47.37 -8.16 -10.16
CA ARG A 56 -45.93 -8.49 -10.17
C ARG A 56 -45.45 -9.58 -11.15
N ARG A 57 -46.33 -10.29 -11.86
CA ARG A 57 -45.91 -11.24 -12.92
C ARG A 57 -46.04 -10.63 -14.33
N LYS A 58 -47.05 -9.81 -14.58
CA LYS A 58 -47.27 -9.17 -15.90
C LYS A 58 -46.36 -7.96 -16.13
N PHE A 59 -46.02 -7.24 -15.05
CA PHE A 59 -45.18 -6.05 -15.12
C PHE A 59 -43.70 -6.39 -15.40
N VAL A 60 -43.15 -7.40 -14.70
CA VAL A 60 -41.76 -7.86 -14.89
C VAL A 60 -41.58 -8.50 -16.27
N ASP A 61 -42.51 -9.36 -16.70
CA ASP A 61 -42.48 -9.98 -18.03
C ASP A 61 -42.63 -8.98 -19.19
N GLY A 62 -43.24 -7.82 -18.93
CA GLY A 62 -43.34 -6.71 -19.89
C GLY A 62 -42.05 -5.89 -20.00
N LEU A 63 -41.33 -5.71 -18.89
CA LEU A 63 -40.09 -4.95 -18.82
C LEU A 63 -38.89 -5.70 -19.42
N GLU A 64 -38.85 -7.03 -19.33
CA GLU A 64 -37.79 -7.86 -19.94
C GLU A 64 -37.76 -7.79 -21.48
N LYS A 65 -38.79 -7.21 -22.10
CA LYS A 65 -38.90 -7.01 -23.55
C LYS A 65 -38.36 -5.67 -24.03
N LEU A 66 -38.03 -4.75 -23.11
CA LEU A 66 -37.46 -3.44 -23.42
C LEU A 66 -35.93 -3.52 -23.48
N SER A 67 -35.33 -2.79 -24.40
CA SER A 67 -33.88 -2.63 -24.47
C SER A 67 -33.32 -1.82 -23.29
N PHE A 68 -32.02 -1.93 -23.03
CA PHE A 68 -31.35 -1.23 -21.93
C PHE A 68 -31.57 0.30 -21.97
N GLU A 69 -31.45 0.91 -23.15
CA GLU A 69 -31.67 2.36 -23.36
C GLU A 69 -33.13 2.79 -23.16
N GLU A 70 -34.09 1.88 -23.35
CA GLU A 70 -35.51 2.14 -23.09
C GLU A 70 -35.85 2.01 -21.60
N GLN A 71 -35.20 1.08 -20.89
CA GLN A 71 -35.34 0.93 -19.45
C GLN A 71 -34.73 2.11 -18.68
N GLU A 72 -33.64 2.67 -19.20
CA GLU A 72 -32.95 3.84 -18.62
C GLU A 72 -33.78 5.14 -18.70
N LYS A 73 -34.75 5.19 -19.62
CA LYS A 73 -35.64 6.37 -19.81
C LYS A 73 -36.94 6.29 -19.00
N LEU A 74 -37.17 5.21 -18.26
CA LEU A 74 -38.40 5.03 -17.51
C LEU A 74 -38.39 5.84 -16.20
N PRO A 75 -39.45 6.63 -15.91
CA PRO A 75 -39.62 7.32 -14.62
C PRO A 75 -39.64 6.37 -13.41
N ILE A 76 -39.77 5.06 -13.67
CA ILE A 76 -39.75 3.98 -12.68
C ILE A 76 -38.42 3.88 -11.95
N GLN A 77 -37.28 4.21 -12.59
CA GLN A 77 -35.99 4.23 -11.87
C GLN A 77 -36.01 5.25 -10.74
N GLN A 78 -36.50 6.46 -11.00
CA GLN A 78 -36.63 7.50 -9.98
C GLN A 78 -37.57 7.05 -8.86
N ILE A 79 -38.74 6.48 -9.20
CA ILE A 79 -39.68 5.92 -8.20
C ILE A 79 -39.02 4.84 -7.33
N VAL A 80 -38.19 3.98 -7.94
CA VAL A 80 -37.45 2.93 -7.23
C VAL A 80 -36.37 3.52 -6.31
N TYR A 81 -35.63 4.54 -6.76
CA TYR A 81 -34.66 5.24 -5.92
C TYR A 81 -35.32 6.01 -4.78
N ASP A 82 -36.48 6.62 -5.05
CA ASP A 82 -37.29 7.34 -4.06
C ASP A 82 -37.78 6.38 -2.97
N LEU A 83 -38.31 5.21 -3.36
CA LEU A 83 -38.72 4.15 -2.44
C LEU A 83 -37.53 3.61 -1.61
N LEU A 84 -36.36 3.44 -2.22
CA LEU A 84 -35.14 3.04 -1.51
C LEU A 84 -34.71 4.09 -0.49
N ALA A 85 -34.70 5.37 -0.85
CA ALA A 85 -34.30 6.46 0.04
C ALA A 85 -35.27 6.60 1.24
N GLN A 86 -36.59 6.52 0.99
CA GLN A 86 -37.60 6.44 2.04
C GLN A 86 -37.33 5.28 3.01
N TRP A 87 -37.04 4.11 2.45
CA TRP A 87 -36.86 2.89 3.21
C TRP A 87 -35.55 2.86 4.00
N GLU A 88 -34.43 3.29 3.41
CA GLU A 88 -33.16 3.48 4.10
C GLU A 88 -33.29 4.50 5.23
N GLY A 89 -33.97 5.62 4.99
CA GLY A 89 -34.26 6.63 6.03
C GLY A 89 -34.98 6.04 7.23
N LEU A 90 -35.95 5.16 6.99
CA LEU A 90 -36.74 4.49 8.04
C LEU A 90 -35.96 3.39 8.76
N LEU A 91 -35.15 2.62 8.04
CA LEU A 91 -34.24 1.64 8.64
C LEU A 91 -33.19 2.29 9.51
N MET A 92 -32.55 3.35 9.04
CA MET A 92 -31.52 4.07 9.79
C MET A 92 -32.12 4.78 11.00
N ALA A 93 -33.31 5.36 10.87
CA ALA A 93 -34.08 5.89 11.99
C ALA A 93 -34.27 4.82 13.08
N LYS A 94 -34.65 3.62 12.69
CA LYS A 94 -34.90 2.53 13.63
C LYS A 94 -33.64 1.90 14.22
N ALA A 95 -32.67 1.55 13.37
CA ALA A 95 -31.45 0.87 13.77
C ALA A 95 -30.60 1.70 14.76
N TYR A 96 -30.65 3.03 14.62
CA TYR A 96 -29.93 3.95 15.49
C TYR A 96 -30.83 4.65 16.51
N ASN A 97 -32.11 4.27 16.62
CA ASN A 97 -33.11 4.88 17.50
C ASN A 97 -33.18 6.43 17.35
N THR A 98 -33.17 6.89 16.10
CA THR A 98 -33.23 8.30 15.72
C THR A 98 -34.59 8.62 15.10
N GLY A 99 -35.03 9.89 15.17
CA GLY A 99 -36.27 10.32 14.52
C GLY A 99 -36.19 10.21 13.00
N LEU A 100 -37.32 9.91 12.34
CA LEU A 100 -37.40 9.91 10.88
C LEU A 100 -37.06 11.30 10.34
N ARG A 101 -36.07 11.36 9.46
CA ARG A 101 -35.68 12.56 8.72
C ARG A 101 -36.82 12.98 7.77
N GLN A 102 -37.24 14.23 7.85
CA GLN A 102 -38.37 14.75 7.07
C GLN A 102 -38.05 14.76 5.57
N GLU A 103 -36.78 14.88 5.20
CA GLU A 103 -36.30 14.90 3.83
C GLU A 103 -36.52 13.56 3.13
N PHE A 104 -36.57 12.45 3.87
CA PHE A 104 -36.93 11.13 3.33
C PHE A 104 -38.44 10.92 3.24
N GLN A 105 -39.30 11.85 3.65
CA GLN A 105 -40.76 11.72 3.48
C GLN A 105 -41.19 12.03 2.04
N ASP A 106 -40.48 12.94 1.36
CA ASP A 106 -40.66 13.25 -0.06
C ASP A 106 -39.32 13.19 -0.80
N PRO A 107 -38.94 12.00 -1.30
CA PRO A 107 -37.69 11.80 -2.04
C PRO A 107 -37.59 12.58 -3.35
N SER A 108 -38.71 13.10 -3.89
CA SER A 108 -38.64 13.96 -5.08
C SER A 108 -37.91 15.28 -4.80
N LEU A 109 -37.78 15.65 -3.52
CA LEU A 109 -36.96 16.77 -3.05
C LEU A 109 -35.48 16.40 -2.87
N LEU A 110 -35.15 15.10 -2.89
CA LEU A 110 -33.78 14.60 -2.83
C LEU A 110 -33.22 14.62 -4.27
N GLY A 111 -32.15 15.39 -4.47
CA GLY A 111 -31.43 15.38 -5.76
C GLY A 111 -30.74 14.05 -6.04
N ILE A 112 -29.95 14.00 -7.11
CA ILE A 112 -29.15 12.81 -7.52
C ILE A 112 -28.20 12.33 -6.40
N GLY A 113 -27.88 13.20 -5.44
CA GLY A 113 -26.97 12.92 -4.34
C GLY A 113 -25.50 12.90 -4.78
N THR A 114 -24.62 12.72 -3.80
CA THR A 114 -23.17 12.68 -3.97
C THR A 114 -22.72 11.23 -4.11
N ASP A 115 -22.13 10.89 -5.26
CA ASP A 115 -21.37 9.65 -5.43
C ASP A 115 -19.97 9.83 -4.83
N TRP A 116 -19.83 9.58 -3.53
CA TRP A 116 -18.60 9.80 -2.80
C TRP A 116 -17.40 9.01 -3.33
N GLN A 117 -17.62 7.84 -3.94
CA GLN A 117 -16.55 7.06 -4.54
C GLN A 117 -16.03 7.75 -5.79
N ARG A 118 -16.92 8.22 -6.67
CA ARG A 118 -16.55 8.97 -7.87
C ARG A 118 -15.93 10.34 -7.54
N GLU A 119 -16.38 10.98 -6.48
CA GLU A 119 -15.81 12.27 -6.04
C GLU A 119 -14.41 12.08 -5.44
N LEU A 120 -14.18 11.01 -4.68
CA LEU A 120 -12.88 10.71 -4.06
C LEU A 120 -11.86 10.11 -5.03
N MET A 121 -12.31 9.22 -5.93
CA MET A 121 -11.46 8.43 -6.81
C MET A 121 -11.46 8.97 -8.24
N LYS A 122 -10.28 9.31 -8.75
CA LYS A 122 -10.09 9.83 -10.11
C LYS A 122 -9.14 8.95 -10.91
N PRO A 123 -9.30 8.86 -12.25
CA PRO A 123 -8.30 8.24 -13.10
C PRO A 123 -6.93 8.89 -12.86
N ALA A 124 -5.91 8.07 -12.64
CA ALA A 124 -4.59 8.53 -12.23
C ALA A 124 -3.53 8.22 -13.29
N GLY A 125 -2.86 9.28 -13.77
CA GLY A 125 -1.80 9.15 -14.75
C GLY A 125 -0.47 8.73 -14.11
N MET A 126 0.34 8.00 -14.87
CA MET A 126 1.71 7.65 -14.49
C MET A 126 2.66 7.89 -15.65
N THR A 127 3.80 8.51 -15.36
CA THR A 127 4.87 8.77 -16.31
C THR A 127 6.21 8.31 -15.75
N SER A 128 7.08 7.84 -16.63
CA SER A 128 8.44 7.44 -16.28
C SER A 128 9.38 7.78 -17.42
N HIS A 129 10.41 8.56 -17.11
CA HIS A 129 11.45 8.97 -18.05
C HIS A 129 12.79 8.48 -17.54
N GLN A 130 13.58 7.84 -18.41
CA GLN A 130 14.92 7.37 -18.09
C GLN A 130 15.88 7.79 -19.18
N LEU A 131 17.00 8.37 -18.77
CA LEU A 131 18.13 8.68 -19.63
C LEU A 131 19.33 7.89 -19.13
N SER A 132 20.01 7.20 -20.03
CA SER A 132 21.23 6.48 -19.69
C SER A 132 22.30 6.66 -20.75
N ILE A 133 23.54 6.70 -20.28
CA ILE A 133 24.75 6.70 -21.09
C ILE A 133 25.55 5.48 -20.66
N SER A 134 25.91 4.65 -21.62
CA SER A 134 26.78 3.50 -21.41
C SER A 134 27.86 3.45 -22.47
N GLY A 135 28.98 2.86 -22.11
CA GLY A 135 30.09 2.69 -23.01
C GLY A 135 31.22 1.92 -22.35
N GLY A 136 32.23 1.63 -23.15
CA GLY A 136 33.45 1.05 -22.64
C GLY A 136 34.53 0.98 -23.68
N LYS A 137 35.78 0.99 -23.22
CA LYS A 137 36.97 0.58 -23.96
C LYS A 137 37.54 -0.65 -23.26
N GLU A 138 38.38 -1.42 -23.93
CA GLU A 138 38.91 -2.74 -23.52
C GLU A 138 39.07 -3.02 -22.01
N LYS A 139 39.47 -2.03 -21.21
CA LYS A 139 39.70 -2.18 -19.76
C LYS A 139 38.69 -1.48 -18.85
N MET A 140 37.75 -0.70 -19.37
CA MET A 140 36.79 0.06 -18.56
C MET A 140 35.42 0.06 -19.21
N GLN A 141 34.41 -0.37 -18.46
CA GLN A 141 33.00 -0.31 -18.83
C GLN A 141 32.26 0.55 -17.81
N TYR A 142 31.37 1.42 -18.30
CA TYR A 142 30.57 2.29 -17.44
C TYR A 142 29.12 2.35 -17.92
N TYR A 143 28.23 2.56 -16.96
CA TYR A 143 26.82 2.84 -17.15
C TYR A 143 26.40 3.91 -16.15
N ILE A 144 25.83 5.00 -16.65
CA ILE A 144 25.28 6.08 -15.84
C ILE A 144 23.84 6.29 -16.27
N SER A 145 22.90 6.36 -15.34
CA SER A 145 21.51 6.68 -15.65
C SER A 145 20.85 7.56 -14.62
N GLY A 146 19.97 8.42 -15.08
CA GLY A 146 18.97 9.12 -14.26
C GLY A 146 17.57 8.70 -14.68
N SER A 147 16.67 8.54 -13.72
CA SER A 147 15.25 8.36 -14.01
C SER A 147 14.37 9.21 -13.10
N TYR A 148 13.27 9.69 -13.66
CA TYR A 148 12.20 10.39 -12.95
C TYR A 148 10.89 9.70 -13.23
N MET A 149 10.19 9.35 -12.16
CA MET A 149 8.86 8.74 -12.20
C MET A 149 7.90 9.65 -11.45
N ASN A 150 6.74 9.90 -12.04
CA ASN A 150 5.65 10.62 -11.40
C ASN A 150 4.36 9.82 -11.59
N GLN A 151 3.70 9.52 -10.49
CA GLN A 151 2.46 8.78 -10.45
C GLN A 151 1.46 9.57 -9.62
N GLN A 152 0.36 9.96 -10.25
CA GLN A 152 -0.79 10.49 -9.53
C GLN A 152 -1.47 9.35 -8.75
N GLY A 153 -2.07 9.67 -7.62
CA GLY A 153 -2.88 8.71 -6.88
C GLY A 153 -4.30 8.64 -7.41
N ILE A 154 -4.94 7.47 -7.30
CA ILE A 154 -6.36 7.30 -7.62
C ILE A 154 -7.21 8.10 -6.62
N ILE A 155 -6.82 8.10 -5.35
CA ILE A 155 -7.48 8.92 -4.34
C ILE A 155 -6.93 10.34 -4.46
N GLU A 156 -7.83 11.30 -4.63
CA GLU A 156 -7.45 12.70 -4.72
C GLU A 156 -6.63 13.16 -3.49
N GLY A 157 -5.52 13.87 -3.72
CA GLY A 157 -4.59 14.28 -2.67
C GLY A 157 -3.43 13.30 -2.43
N SER A 158 -3.49 12.09 -2.98
CA SER A 158 -2.37 11.13 -2.96
C SER A 158 -1.52 11.20 -4.24
N GLY A 159 -0.25 10.81 -4.12
CA GLY A 159 0.67 10.79 -5.24
C GLY A 159 2.07 10.35 -4.86
N PHE A 160 2.88 10.03 -5.86
CA PHE A 160 4.22 9.50 -5.70
C PHE A 160 5.15 10.06 -6.78
N ASP A 161 6.31 10.56 -6.37
CA ASP A 161 7.42 10.82 -7.29
C ASP A 161 8.71 10.18 -6.80
N ARG A 162 9.54 9.77 -7.77
CA ARG A 162 10.84 9.17 -7.51
C ARG A 162 11.86 9.65 -8.51
N PHE A 163 12.94 10.20 -7.97
CA PHE A 163 14.18 10.40 -8.71
C PHE A 163 15.15 9.28 -8.38
N THR A 164 15.80 8.70 -9.39
CA THR A 164 16.86 7.69 -9.22
C THR A 164 18.08 8.07 -10.02
N ALA A 165 19.26 7.97 -9.41
CA ALA A 165 20.54 8.05 -10.09
C ALA A 165 21.31 6.74 -9.87
N ARG A 166 21.89 6.20 -10.95
CA ARG A 166 22.64 4.95 -10.93
C ARG A 166 23.97 5.09 -11.67
N LEU A 167 25.01 4.53 -11.07
CA LEU A 167 26.34 4.38 -11.64
C LEU A 167 26.74 2.91 -11.51
N ASN A 168 27.10 2.29 -12.62
CA ASN A 168 27.86 1.04 -12.62
C ASN A 168 29.19 1.31 -13.30
N LEU A 169 30.28 0.88 -12.66
CA LEU A 169 31.63 1.01 -13.18
C LEU A 169 32.36 -0.32 -12.99
N ASP A 170 33.05 -0.76 -14.03
CA ASP A 170 33.86 -1.97 -14.05
C ASP A 170 35.18 -1.65 -14.75
N ASN A 171 36.31 -1.88 -14.08
CA ASN A 171 37.61 -1.42 -14.54
C ASN A 171 38.75 -2.42 -14.25
N GLN A 172 39.34 -2.95 -15.32
CA GLN A 172 40.56 -3.74 -15.33
C GLN A 172 41.78 -2.81 -15.25
N VAL A 173 42.15 -2.39 -14.04
CA VAL A 173 43.27 -1.48 -13.78
C VAL A 173 44.61 -2.08 -14.25
N LYS A 174 44.82 -3.37 -13.98
CA LYS A 174 45.98 -4.18 -14.42
C LYS A 174 45.50 -5.60 -14.69
N ASP A 175 46.25 -6.43 -15.41
CA ASP A 175 45.87 -7.84 -15.68
C ASP A 175 45.74 -8.72 -14.41
N TRP A 176 46.20 -8.20 -13.26
CA TRP A 176 46.07 -8.83 -11.94
C TRP A 176 45.16 -8.05 -10.98
N PHE A 177 44.65 -6.88 -11.37
CA PHE A 177 43.85 -6.01 -10.51
C PHE A 177 42.63 -5.48 -11.25
N HIS A 178 41.46 -5.86 -10.75
CA HIS A 178 40.16 -5.47 -11.27
C HIS A 178 39.34 -4.82 -10.16
N VAL A 179 38.63 -3.74 -10.47
CA VAL A 179 37.76 -3.05 -9.50
C VAL A 179 36.42 -2.76 -10.15
N GLY A 180 35.38 -2.73 -9.34
CA GLY A 180 34.09 -2.30 -9.81
C GLY A 180 33.21 -1.75 -8.70
N THR A 181 32.19 -1.02 -9.12
CA THR A 181 31.16 -0.50 -8.22
C THR A 181 29.80 -0.49 -8.88
N THR A 182 28.78 -0.73 -8.07
CA THR A 182 27.38 -0.43 -8.39
C THR A 182 26.87 0.49 -7.30
N PHE A 183 26.48 1.69 -7.70
CA PHE A 183 25.97 2.72 -6.80
C PHE A 183 24.62 3.20 -7.33
N THR A 184 23.61 3.21 -6.46
CA THR A 184 22.28 3.72 -6.77
C THR A 184 21.80 4.58 -5.62
N THR A 185 21.35 5.79 -5.92
CA THR A 185 20.64 6.63 -4.96
C THR A 185 19.27 6.97 -5.50
N SER A 186 18.29 7.03 -4.62
CA SER A 186 16.94 7.47 -4.97
C SER A 186 16.36 8.36 -3.90
N ARG A 187 15.58 9.36 -4.34
CA ARG A 187 14.70 10.13 -3.47
C ARG A 187 13.26 9.86 -3.88
N THR A 188 12.45 9.38 -2.95
CA THR A 188 10.99 9.31 -3.12
C THR A 188 10.33 10.42 -2.32
N PHE A 189 9.23 10.94 -2.85
CA PHE A 189 8.30 11.80 -2.16
C PHE A 189 6.89 11.26 -2.39
N GLU A 190 6.19 11.03 -1.30
CA GLU A 190 4.90 10.34 -1.29
C GLU A 190 3.93 11.22 -0.53
N ARG A 191 2.75 11.49 -1.10
CA ARG A 191 1.60 12.02 -0.37
C ARG A 191 0.65 10.86 -0.13
N VAL A 192 0.43 10.53 1.14
CA VAL A 192 -0.36 9.37 1.54
C VAL A 192 -1.66 9.85 2.16
N THR A 193 -2.76 9.25 1.76
CA THR A 193 -4.07 9.51 2.38
C THR A 193 -4.29 8.54 3.53
N LEU A 194 -5.04 8.96 4.55
CA LEU A 194 -5.42 8.08 5.66
C LEU A 194 -6.38 7.02 5.14
N ASN A 195 -5.91 5.80 4.91
CA ASN A 195 -6.72 4.67 4.42
C ASN A 195 -6.84 3.50 5.40
N ASP A 196 -5.83 3.25 6.25
CA ASP A 196 -5.76 2.08 7.14
C ASP A 196 -6.36 2.30 8.54
N ASP A 197 -7.32 3.23 8.66
CA ASP A 197 -7.98 3.56 9.94
C ASP A 197 -9.50 3.40 9.80
N ALA A 198 -10.23 3.22 10.91
CA ALA A 198 -11.70 3.25 10.95
C ALA A 198 -12.25 4.58 10.38
N GLU A 199 -11.41 5.60 10.44
CA GLU A 199 -11.58 6.94 9.92
C GLU A 199 -11.00 7.16 8.51
N GLY A 200 -10.63 6.09 7.80
CA GLY A 200 -10.02 6.15 6.47
C GLY A 200 -10.92 6.78 5.41
N VAL A 201 -10.32 7.43 4.40
CA VAL A 201 -11.08 8.17 3.38
C VAL A 201 -11.92 7.24 2.50
N VAL A 202 -11.46 6.02 2.22
CA VAL A 202 -12.25 5.01 1.50
C VAL A 202 -13.44 4.53 2.32
N THR A 203 -13.22 4.23 3.60
CA THR A 203 -14.31 3.84 4.53
C THR A 203 -15.35 4.96 4.65
N ASN A 204 -14.90 6.21 4.79
CA ASN A 204 -15.81 7.37 4.82
C ASN A 204 -16.55 7.55 3.49
N ALA A 205 -15.93 7.28 2.33
CA ALA A 205 -16.64 7.34 1.04
C ALA A 205 -17.71 6.24 0.89
N LEU A 206 -17.57 5.11 1.57
CA LEU A 206 -18.59 4.05 1.57
C LEU A 206 -19.73 4.30 2.56
N LEU A 207 -19.43 4.97 3.68
CA LEU A 207 -20.40 5.17 4.77
C LEU A 207 -21.04 6.57 4.76
N GLN A 208 -20.46 7.54 4.07
CA GLN A 208 -21.01 8.89 4.01
C GLN A 208 -22.32 8.91 3.22
N SER A 209 -23.29 9.61 3.78
CA SER A 209 -24.63 9.66 3.22
C SER A 209 -24.63 10.46 1.91
N PRO A 210 -25.32 9.99 0.85
CA PRO A 210 -25.31 10.63 -0.46
C PRO A 210 -26.07 11.98 -0.48
N ASP A 211 -26.90 12.28 0.51
CA ASP A 211 -27.59 13.58 0.63
C ASP A 211 -26.67 14.69 1.14
N VAL A 212 -25.50 14.36 1.69
CA VAL A 212 -24.49 15.36 2.08
C VAL A 212 -23.75 15.83 0.83
N PRO A 213 -23.71 17.14 0.53
CA PRO A 213 -22.96 17.63 -0.62
C PRO A 213 -21.46 17.65 -0.34
N VAL A 214 -20.62 17.55 -1.37
CA VAL A 214 -19.16 17.72 -1.23
C VAL A 214 -18.82 19.11 -0.69
N ARG A 215 -19.52 20.15 -1.17
CA ARG A 215 -19.40 21.55 -0.73
C ARG A 215 -20.77 22.17 -0.51
N ASN A 216 -20.88 23.04 0.49
CA ASN A 216 -22.03 23.90 0.71
C ASN A 216 -22.05 25.05 -0.32
N ILE A 217 -23.16 25.78 -0.38
CA ILE A 217 -23.37 26.90 -1.32
C ILE A 217 -22.34 28.03 -1.12
N ASP A 218 -21.88 28.23 0.11
CA ASP A 218 -20.85 29.20 0.47
C ASP A 218 -19.41 28.76 0.11
N GLY A 219 -19.24 27.55 -0.44
CA GLY A 219 -17.96 26.96 -0.82
C GLY A 219 -17.25 26.18 0.29
N SER A 220 -17.74 26.20 1.53
CA SER A 220 -17.24 25.37 2.63
C SER A 220 -17.48 23.88 2.34
N TYR A 221 -16.75 22.98 3.00
CA TYR A 221 -16.98 21.55 2.83
C TYR A 221 -18.28 21.13 3.54
N GLY A 222 -19.11 20.35 2.84
CA GLY A 222 -20.34 19.83 3.40
C GLY A 222 -20.06 18.73 4.42
N GLY A 223 -20.98 18.56 5.36
CA GLY A 223 -20.94 17.50 6.35
C GLY A 223 -22.32 17.25 6.95
N PRO A 224 -22.48 16.20 7.76
CA PRO A 224 -23.78 15.80 8.29
C PRO A 224 -24.36 16.87 9.23
N VAL A 225 -25.66 17.13 9.10
CA VAL A 225 -26.37 18.23 9.80
C VAL A 225 -27.20 17.72 11.00
N ILE A 226 -27.37 16.40 11.17
CA ILE A 226 -28.47 15.82 11.97
C ILE A 226 -28.23 15.89 13.49
N GLU A 227 -29.22 16.39 14.25
CA GLU A 227 -29.20 16.50 15.72
C GLU A 227 -29.39 15.16 16.49
N ASN A 228 -29.99 14.14 15.88
CA ASN A 228 -30.55 12.98 16.59
C ASN A 228 -29.64 11.75 16.75
N GLY A 229 -28.32 11.90 16.98
CA GLY A 229 -27.46 10.76 17.38
C GLY A 229 -27.08 9.78 16.25
N ALA A 230 -27.27 10.14 14.98
CA ALA A 230 -26.78 9.37 13.84
C ALA A 230 -25.24 9.38 13.77
N VAL A 231 -24.64 8.33 13.18
CA VAL A 231 -23.20 8.21 12.97
C VAL A 231 -22.71 9.39 12.11
N VAL A 232 -21.78 10.16 12.65
CA VAL A 232 -21.19 11.33 11.99
C VAL A 232 -20.01 10.87 11.13
N ASN A 233 -20.26 10.63 9.84
CA ASN A 233 -19.20 10.37 8.88
C ASN A 233 -18.60 11.70 8.40
N VAL A 234 -17.29 11.70 8.15
CA VAL A 234 -16.54 12.89 7.74
C VAL A 234 -16.56 12.98 6.22
N ASN A 235 -16.50 14.19 5.66
CA ASN A 235 -16.36 14.39 4.22
C ASN A 235 -15.02 13.79 3.74
N PRO A 236 -15.03 12.69 2.96
CA PRO A 236 -13.81 11.98 2.58
C PRO A 236 -12.93 12.80 1.63
N VAL A 237 -13.53 13.62 0.76
CA VAL A 237 -12.80 14.49 -0.17
C VAL A 237 -12.06 15.58 0.61
N ALA A 238 -12.76 16.26 1.53
CA ALA A 238 -12.17 17.27 2.39
C ALA A 238 -11.03 16.69 3.24
N LYS A 239 -11.26 15.52 3.85
CA LYS A 239 -10.28 14.82 4.67
C LYS A 239 -9.03 14.43 3.87
N SER A 240 -9.20 14.00 2.62
CA SER A 240 -8.10 13.60 1.74
C SER A 240 -7.25 14.79 1.29
N LEU A 241 -7.88 15.94 1.05
CA LEU A 241 -7.22 17.17 0.58
C LEU A 241 -6.57 17.99 1.69
N LEU A 242 -7.15 17.97 2.90
CA LEU A 242 -6.74 18.84 4.00
C LEU A 242 -5.80 18.18 5.00
N ASN A 243 -5.88 16.86 5.15
CA ASN A 243 -4.86 16.14 5.90
C ASN A 243 -3.57 16.09 5.09
N ASP A 244 -2.51 16.60 5.67
CA ASP A 244 -1.18 16.53 5.09
C ASP A 244 -0.47 15.32 5.68
N ASN A 245 0.07 14.46 4.83
CA ASN A 245 0.88 13.33 5.26
C ASN A 245 1.87 13.02 4.14
N THR A 246 3.09 13.50 4.32
CA THR A 246 4.15 13.38 3.34
C THR A 246 5.29 12.53 3.85
N ILE A 247 5.70 11.57 3.04
CA ILE A 247 6.84 10.71 3.33
C ILE A 247 7.91 11.03 2.30
N THR A 248 9.06 11.51 2.78
CA THR A 248 10.26 11.67 1.95
C THR A 248 11.25 10.59 2.34
N ARG A 249 11.75 9.84 1.36
CA ARG A 249 12.76 8.81 1.62
C ARG A 249 13.96 8.98 0.71
N VAL A 250 15.15 9.01 1.28
CA VAL A 250 16.41 8.92 0.54
C VAL A 250 17.00 7.53 0.79
N ARG A 251 17.26 6.78 -0.28
CA ARG A 251 17.95 5.49 -0.20
C ARG A 251 19.27 5.57 -0.95
N VAL A 252 20.31 4.99 -0.37
CA VAL A 252 21.64 4.85 -0.96
C VAL A 252 22.04 3.37 -0.91
N LEU A 253 22.23 2.79 -2.09
CA LEU A 253 22.69 1.42 -2.28
C LEU A 253 24.08 1.49 -2.91
N GLY A 254 25.08 0.97 -2.22
CA GLY A 254 26.46 0.92 -2.71
C GLY A 254 27.01 -0.49 -2.66
N ASN A 255 27.72 -0.89 -3.70
CA ASN A 255 28.56 -2.08 -3.71
C ASN A 255 29.89 -1.72 -4.37
N PHE A 256 30.99 -2.02 -3.70
CA PHE A 256 32.34 -1.71 -4.17
C PHE A 256 33.17 -2.97 -4.00
N TYR A 257 33.91 -3.37 -5.02
CA TYR A 257 34.73 -4.56 -4.94
C TYR A 257 36.08 -4.39 -5.62
N ALA A 258 37.04 -5.16 -5.13
CA ALA A 258 38.38 -5.28 -5.66
C ALA A 258 38.73 -6.78 -5.79
N ASP A 259 39.13 -7.17 -6.99
CA ASP A 259 39.61 -8.50 -7.36
C ASP A 259 41.10 -8.42 -7.68
N VAL A 260 41.90 -9.19 -6.93
CA VAL A 260 43.36 -9.22 -7.02
C VAL A 260 43.82 -10.65 -7.29
N ARG A 261 44.42 -10.87 -8.45
CA ARG A 261 45.06 -12.14 -8.80
C ARG A 261 46.44 -12.23 -8.13
N LEU A 262 46.48 -12.89 -6.96
CA LEU A 262 47.70 -13.07 -6.17
C LEU A 262 48.72 -14.02 -6.82
N ALA A 263 48.24 -15.07 -7.48
CA ALA A 263 49.07 -16.02 -8.22
C ALA A 263 48.27 -16.65 -9.37
N LYS A 264 48.94 -17.45 -10.22
CA LYS A 264 48.22 -18.30 -11.18
C LYS A 264 47.22 -19.15 -10.39
N ASN A 265 45.95 -19.08 -10.78
CA ASN A 265 44.83 -19.79 -10.16
C ASN A 265 44.38 -19.31 -8.77
N LEU A 266 45.02 -18.31 -8.16
CA LEU A 266 44.65 -17.78 -6.84
C LEU A 266 44.15 -16.33 -6.95
N ASN A 267 42.91 -16.09 -6.58
CA ASN A 267 42.27 -14.78 -6.60
C ASN A 267 41.81 -14.38 -5.19
N PHE A 268 42.10 -13.15 -4.79
CA PHE A 268 41.56 -12.51 -3.60
C PHE A 268 40.49 -11.52 -4.01
N ARG A 269 39.34 -11.54 -3.33
CA ARG A 269 38.28 -10.56 -3.51
C ARG A 269 37.94 -9.90 -2.19
N SER A 270 37.87 -8.58 -2.19
CA SER A 270 37.31 -7.77 -1.11
C SER A 270 36.10 -7.00 -1.64
N GLU A 271 34.99 -7.04 -0.92
CA GLU A 271 33.72 -6.43 -1.31
C GLU A 271 33.06 -5.72 -0.13
N PHE A 272 32.71 -4.45 -0.32
CA PHE A 272 31.99 -3.63 0.64
C PHE A 272 30.62 -3.25 0.06
N GLY A 273 29.56 -3.67 0.74
CA GLY A 273 28.18 -3.35 0.42
C GLY A 273 27.54 -2.46 1.48
N THR A 274 26.65 -1.55 1.09
CA THR A 274 25.87 -0.72 2.02
C THR A 274 24.46 -0.43 1.49
N ASP A 275 23.49 -0.38 2.41
CA ASP A 275 22.13 0.06 2.18
C ASP A 275 21.75 1.05 3.29
N MET A 276 21.61 2.32 2.92
CA MET A 276 21.23 3.39 3.83
C MET A 276 19.87 3.93 3.43
N ASN A 277 18.99 4.14 4.39
CA ASN A 277 17.64 4.62 4.21
C ASN A 277 17.36 5.71 5.23
N PHE A 278 17.00 6.89 4.75
CA PHE A 278 16.65 8.05 5.55
C PHE A 278 15.22 8.43 5.21
N GLY A 279 14.30 8.13 6.11
CA GLY A 279 12.89 8.46 6.01
C GLY A 279 12.55 9.65 6.87
N LYS A 280 11.73 10.55 6.32
CA LYS A 280 11.07 11.63 7.04
C LYS A 280 9.58 11.54 6.75
N ASN A 281 8.78 11.60 7.81
CA ASN A 281 7.33 11.66 7.73
C ASN A 281 6.85 12.96 8.39
N ASP A 282 6.16 13.81 7.62
CA ASP A 282 5.52 15.03 8.11
C ASP A 282 4.00 14.87 7.96
N GLN A 283 3.30 14.88 9.09
CA GLN A 283 1.84 14.77 9.15
C GLN A 283 1.23 16.01 9.79
N PHE A 284 0.12 16.50 9.24
CA PHE A 284 -0.70 17.55 9.80
C PHE A 284 -2.18 17.21 9.68
N ARG A 285 -2.91 17.29 10.79
CA ARG A 285 -4.36 17.16 10.87
C ARG A 285 -4.94 18.51 11.28
N PRO A 286 -5.71 19.20 10.42
CA PRO A 286 -6.19 20.55 10.68
C PRO A 286 -7.40 20.56 11.62
N THR A 287 -7.71 21.72 12.17
CA THR A 287 -9.05 21.98 12.72
C THR A 287 -10.07 22.09 11.60
N TYR A 288 -11.29 21.61 11.84
CA TYR A 288 -12.40 21.79 10.90
C TYR A 288 -13.75 21.71 11.58
N GLU A 289 -14.76 22.27 10.92
CA GLU A 289 -16.17 22.16 11.28
C GLU A 289 -16.97 21.97 9.97
N TRP A 290 -17.36 20.73 9.69
CA TRP A 290 -18.17 20.34 8.52
C TRP A 290 -19.50 19.81 9.03
N GLY A 291 -20.43 20.73 9.32
CA GLY A 291 -21.63 20.39 10.08
C GLY A 291 -21.26 19.86 11.46
N ARG A 292 -21.77 18.70 11.86
CA ARG A 292 -21.43 18.06 13.14
C ARG A 292 -20.09 17.33 13.14
N ALA A 293 -19.49 17.09 11.97
CA ALA A 293 -18.15 16.53 11.88
C ALA A 293 -17.15 17.64 12.22
N THR A 294 -16.63 17.61 13.44
CA THR A 294 -15.70 18.64 13.92
C THR A 294 -14.39 18.02 14.38
N ASN A 295 -13.29 18.72 14.12
CA ASN A 295 -12.02 18.51 14.80
C ASN A 295 -11.61 19.84 15.44
N PRO A 296 -11.79 20.02 16.76
CA PRO A 296 -11.45 21.28 17.42
C PRO A 296 -9.94 21.46 17.61
N THR A 297 -9.15 20.41 17.41
CA THR A 297 -7.72 20.41 17.72
C THR A 297 -6.88 20.05 16.50
N ALA A 298 -6.14 21.03 15.98
CA ALA A 298 -5.10 20.77 15.00
C ALA A 298 -3.90 20.06 15.66
N SER A 299 -3.29 19.13 14.93
CA SER A 299 -2.12 18.38 15.38
C SER A 299 -1.10 18.21 14.26
N ALA A 300 0.17 18.22 14.63
CA ALA A 300 1.28 17.97 13.72
C ALA A 300 2.18 16.90 14.32
N LEU A 301 2.63 15.96 13.49
CA LEU A 301 3.59 14.93 13.84
C LEU A 301 4.73 14.98 12.83
N LYS A 302 5.96 15.03 13.33
CA LYS A 302 7.17 14.86 12.51
C LYS A 302 7.95 13.66 13.01
N SER A 303 8.27 12.74 12.11
CA SER A 303 9.07 11.56 12.40
C SER A 303 10.27 11.48 11.47
N ASN A 304 11.42 11.08 12.01
CA ASN A 304 12.58 10.67 11.24
C ASN A 304 12.86 9.20 11.55
N ASN A 305 13.15 8.40 10.53
CA ASN A 305 13.45 6.99 10.66
C ASN A 305 14.65 6.68 9.78
N ASN A 306 15.74 6.24 10.38
CA ASN A 306 16.97 5.95 9.66
C ASN A 306 17.30 4.47 9.82
N SER A 307 17.72 3.82 8.75
CA SER A 307 18.35 2.51 8.80
C SER A 307 19.62 2.49 7.95
N GLN A 308 20.62 1.80 8.45
CA GLN A 308 21.92 1.65 7.80
C GLN A 308 22.37 0.22 7.94
N PHE A 309 22.62 -0.42 6.82
CA PHE A 309 23.25 -1.72 6.72
C PHE A 309 24.59 -1.58 6.00
N TRP A 310 25.59 -2.30 6.47
CA TRP A 310 26.83 -2.50 5.72
C TRP A 310 27.33 -3.93 5.89
N ILE A 311 28.07 -4.40 4.89
CA ILE A 311 28.72 -5.71 4.87
C ILE A 311 30.09 -5.59 4.23
N LEU A 312 31.07 -6.24 4.83
CA LEU A 312 32.41 -6.41 4.28
C LEU A 312 32.69 -7.90 4.10
N LYS A 313 33.03 -8.31 2.89
CA LYS A 313 33.38 -9.70 2.54
C LYS A 313 34.80 -9.74 2.02
N ASN A 314 35.62 -10.65 2.55
CA ASN A 314 36.95 -10.94 2.06
C ASN A 314 37.08 -12.42 1.80
N TYR A 315 37.45 -12.83 0.60
CA TYR A 315 37.60 -14.26 0.31
C TYR A 315 38.68 -14.55 -0.73
N LEU A 316 39.32 -15.70 -0.54
CA LEU A 316 40.28 -16.29 -1.47
C LEU A 316 39.59 -17.38 -2.26
N THR A 317 39.88 -17.47 -3.55
CA THR A 317 39.43 -18.56 -4.44
C THR A 317 40.63 -19.15 -5.15
N TYR A 318 40.76 -20.48 -5.10
CA TYR A 318 41.77 -21.24 -5.84
C TYR A 318 41.10 -22.19 -6.83
N LYS A 319 41.57 -22.20 -8.08
CA LYS A 319 41.01 -23.03 -9.17
C LYS A 319 42.08 -23.92 -9.80
N LEU A 320 42.02 -25.22 -9.55
CA LEU A 320 42.95 -26.20 -10.11
C LEU A 320 42.24 -27.10 -11.12
N ASN A 321 42.71 -27.07 -12.36
CA ASN A 321 42.24 -27.97 -13.43
C ASN A 321 43.40 -28.85 -13.90
N VAL A 322 43.28 -30.16 -13.73
CA VAL A 322 44.30 -31.15 -14.11
C VAL A 322 43.63 -32.33 -14.82
N GLY A 323 43.83 -32.44 -16.13
CA GLY A 323 43.18 -33.47 -16.95
C GLY A 323 41.66 -33.36 -16.84
N LYS A 324 41.02 -34.40 -16.29
CA LYS A 324 39.56 -34.48 -16.08
C LYS A 324 39.10 -33.93 -14.73
N HIS A 325 40.02 -33.52 -13.87
CA HIS A 325 39.74 -33.05 -12.51
C HIS A 325 39.66 -31.53 -12.48
N ASN A 326 38.56 -30.97 -12.00
CA ASN A 326 38.43 -29.54 -11.72
C ASN A 326 38.08 -29.33 -10.25
N LEU A 327 38.93 -28.61 -9.54
CA LEU A 327 38.78 -28.27 -8.13
C LEU A 327 38.69 -26.76 -7.99
N THR A 328 37.61 -26.27 -7.38
CA THR A 328 37.47 -24.87 -6.96
C THR A 328 37.30 -24.84 -5.45
N THR A 329 38.24 -24.24 -4.75
CA THR A 329 38.17 -24.02 -3.30
C THR A 329 38.06 -22.54 -2.99
N MET A 330 37.34 -22.21 -1.92
CA MET A 330 37.15 -20.86 -1.42
C MET A 330 37.21 -20.86 0.09
N ALA A 331 37.83 -19.83 0.66
CA ALA A 331 37.78 -19.51 2.07
C ALA A 331 37.51 -18.01 2.23
N GLY A 332 36.59 -17.65 3.12
CA GLY A 332 36.14 -16.28 3.27
C GLY A 332 35.74 -15.92 4.70
N HIS A 333 35.76 -14.62 4.93
CA HIS A 333 35.30 -13.94 6.12
C HIS A 333 34.30 -12.86 5.70
N GLU A 334 33.19 -12.75 6.42
CA GLU A 334 32.29 -11.62 6.26
C GLU A 334 31.83 -11.08 7.61
N VAL A 335 31.68 -9.77 7.67
CA VAL A 335 31.12 -9.06 8.82
C VAL A 335 30.06 -8.10 8.30
N GLN A 336 28.92 -8.07 8.98
CA GLN A 336 27.81 -7.19 8.65
C GLN A 336 27.19 -6.58 9.90
N GLU A 337 26.63 -5.39 9.75
CA GLU A 337 25.90 -4.70 10.80
C GLU A 337 24.71 -3.96 10.20
N SER A 338 23.58 -4.04 10.90
CA SER A 338 22.39 -3.22 10.67
C SER A 338 22.15 -2.34 11.89
N ARG A 339 21.95 -1.05 11.69
CA ARG A 339 21.53 -0.10 12.71
C ARG A 339 20.26 0.59 12.25
N TRP A 340 19.35 0.83 13.17
CA TRP A 340 18.18 1.64 12.92
C TRP A 340 17.87 2.53 14.10
N ASN A 341 17.31 3.70 13.81
CA ASN A 341 16.77 4.58 14.83
C ASN A 341 15.56 5.32 14.29
N GLY A 342 14.78 5.86 15.21
CA GLY A 342 13.71 6.77 14.87
C GLY A 342 13.47 7.77 15.97
N THR A 343 12.87 8.89 15.60
CA THR A 343 12.43 9.93 16.53
C THR A 343 11.13 10.48 16.01
N THR A 344 10.16 10.62 16.90
CA THR A 344 8.85 11.20 16.62
C THR A 344 8.66 12.40 17.55
N ALA A 345 8.08 13.47 17.04
CA ALA A 345 7.69 14.64 17.82
C ALA A 345 6.32 15.12 17.37
N THR A 346 5.47 15.44 18.34
CA THR A 346 4.09 15.87 18.11
C THR A 346 3.79 17.15 18.86
N ARG A 347 2.95 17.98 18.25
CA ARG A 347 2.35 19.20 18.82
C ARG A 347 0.86 19.23 18.50
N VAL A 348 0.11 19.93 19.34
CA VAL A 348 -1.33 20.16 19.16
C VAL A 348 -1.69 21.64 19.38
N ASN A 349 -2.97 21.99 19.22
CA ASN A 349 -3.53 23.32 19.46
C ASN A 349 -2.83 24.43 18.66
N PHE A 350 -2.74 24.25 17.34
CA PHE A 350 -2.21 25.27 16.43
C PHE A 350 -3.20 26.44 16.28
N ILE A 351 -2.70 27.67 16.20
CA ILE A 351 -3.52 28.88 16.01
C ILE A 351 -4.15 28.93 14.61
N THR A 352 -3.44 28.40 13.60
CA THR A 352 -3.87 28.38 12.20
C THR A 352 -3.54 27.02 11.57
N ASN A 353 -4.24 26.68 10.48
CA ASN A 353 -3.96 25.47 9.70
C ASN A 353 -2.86 25.68 8.62
N ASP A 354 -2.39 26.92 8.44
CA ASP A 354 -1.45 27.28 7.37
C ASP A 354 0.02 27.00 7.75
N VAL A 355 0.37 27.20 9.03
CA VAL A 355 1.75 27.00 9.51
C VAL A 355 1.84 25.68 10.27
N LYS A 356 2.50 24.69 9.67
CA LYS A 356 2.53 23.29 10.14
C LYS A 356 3.81 22.91 10.89
N GLU A 357 4.64 23.89 11.26
CA GLU A 357 5.89 23.65 11.98
C GLU A 357 5.66 23.44 13.48
N LEU A 358 6.36 22.47 14.08
CA LEU A 358 6.17 22.13 15.51
C LEU A 358 6.44 23.30 16.47
N SER A 359 7.16 24.33 16.03
CA SER A 359 7.46 25.52 16.84
C SER A 359 6.25 26.44 17.06
N VAL A 360 5.20 26.34 16.24
CA VAL A 360 4.02 27.22 16.33
C VAL A 360 2.83 26.59 17.06
N GLY A 361 2.87 25.28 17.31
CA GLY A 361 1.87 24.59 18.14
C GLY A 361 2.07 24.84 19.63
N ASP A 362 1.05 24.57 20.44
CA ASP A 362 1.10 24.77 21.89
C ASP A 362 2.20 23.91 22.55
N LYS A 363 2.98 24.56 23.40
CA LYS A 363 4.06 23.93 24.14
C LYS A 363 3.56 22.84 25.09
N ASN A 364 2.38 23.03 25.69
CA ASN A 364 1.82 22.13 26.70
C ASN A 364 1.37 20.79 26.10
N GLY A 365 1.11 20.75 24.80
CA GLY A 365 0.74 19.55 24.05
C GLY A 365 1.92 18.78 23.44
N GLN A 366 3.16 19.01 23.91
CA GLN A 366 4.33 18.31 23.39
C GLN A 366 4.30 16.83 23.74
N THR A 367 4.54 15.99 22.75
CA THR A 367 5.05 14.63 23.00
C THR A 367 6.23 14.34 22.08
N GLY A 368 7.11 13.46 22.53
CA GLY A 368 8.24 13.01 21.73
C GLY A 368 8.77 11.69 22.26
N ASP A 369 9.21 10.85 21.33
CA ASP A 369 9.76 9.54 21.65
C ASP A 369 10.88 9.21 20.66
N SER A 370 11.75 8.29 21.03
CA SER A 370 12.83 7.81 20.18
C SER A 370 13.14 6.36 20.46
N TYR A 371 13.60 5.66 19.43
CA TYR A 371 14.07 4.29 19.55
C TYR A 371 15.34 4.10 18.74
N ALA A 372 16.14 3.11 19.13
CA ALA A 372 17.32 2.69 18.40
C ALA A 372 17.54 1.19 18.57
N GLY A 373 18.22 0.58 17.62
CA GLY A 373 18.66 -0.80 17.71
C GLY A 373 19.75 -1.11 16.71
N ASP A 374 20.46 -2.18 16.98
CA ASP A 374 21.51 -2.71 16.12
C ASP A 374 21.48 -4.25 16.09
N ALA A 375 22.07 -4.82 15.05
CA ALA A 375 22.31 -6.24 14.91
C ALA A 375 23.58 -6.45 14.09
N ALA A 376 24.49 -7.27 14.58
CA ALA A 376 25.73 -7.61 13.88
C ALA A 376 25.86 -9.12 13.70
N LEU A 377 26.51 -9.52 12.61
CA LEU A 377 26.83 -10.89 12.31
C LEU A 377 28.22 -10.99 11.71
N GLU A 378 29.00 -11.96 12.18
CA GLU A 378 30.33 -12.25 11.70
C GLU A 378 30.40 -13.72 11.30
N SER A 379 31.02 -14.03 10.17
CA SER A 379 31.02 -15.36 9.60
C SER A 379 32.35 -15.73 9.00
N TYR A 380 32.74 -16.98 9.22
CA TYR A 380 33.86 -17.63 8.56
C TYR A 380 33.34 -18.81 7.75
N TYR A 381 33.70 -18.90 6.49
CA TYR A 381 33.17 -19.94 5.60
C TYR A 381 34.21 -20.47 4.63
N GLY A 382 34.07 -21.76 4.30
CA GLY A 382 34.86 -22.45 3.31
C GLY A 382 33.97 -23.27 2.40
N ARG A 383 34.31 -23.32 1.11
CA ARG A 383 33.59 -24.14 0.12
C ARG A 383 34.58 -24.84 -0.79
N MET A 384 34.38 -26.13 -1.01
CA MET A 384 35.10 -26.94 -1.99
C MET A 384 34.10 -27.49 -3.00
N ILE A 385 34.40 -27.29 -4.28
CA ILE A 385 33.67 -27.89 -5.40
C ILE A 385 34.67 -28.70 -6.21
N TYR A 386 34.47 -30.01 -6.27
CA TYR A 386 35.27 -30.91 -7.08
C TYR A 386 34.37 -31.51 -8.17
N SER A 387 34.83 -31.47 -9.42
CA SER A 387 34.17 -32.15 -10.53
C SER A 387 35.13 -33.03 -11.30
N PHE A 388 34.64 -34.21 -11.73
CA PHE A 388 35.38 -35.18 -12.51
C PHE A 388 34.68 -35.44 -13.85
N ASP A 389 35.41 -35.22 -14.93
CA ASP A 389 35.01 -35.46 -16.33
C ASP A 389 33.68 -34.79 -16.72
N GLY A 390 33.32 -33.71 -16.01
CA GLY A 390 32.02 -33.03 -16.14
C GLY A 390 30.80 -33.89 -15.71
N LYS A 391 31.00 -35.11 -15.21
CA LYS A 391 29.93 -36.05 -14.87
C LYS A 391 29.59 -36.05 -13.40
N TYR A 392 30.60 -36.04 -12.55
CA TYR A 392 30.42 -36.14 -11.10
C TYR A 392 30.85 -34.82 -10.47
N THR A 393 30.02 -34.27 -9.61
CA THR A 393 30.35 -33.06 -8.84
C THR A 393 30.08 -33.32 -7.37
N VAL A 394 31.05 -33.00 -6.52
CA VAL A 394 30.92 -33.03 -5.06
C VAL A 394 31.16 -31.61 -4.55
N THR A 395 30.25 -31.13 -3.71
CA THR A 395 30.36 -29.84 -3.05
C THR A 395 30.32 -30.02 -1.55
N GLY A 396 31.36 -29.55 -0.86
CA GLY A 396 31.39 -29.45 0.60
C GLY A 396 31.44 -27.98 1.02
N THR A 397 30.62 -27.61 2.00
CA THR A 397 30.64 -26.26 2.60
C THR A 397 30.71 -26.40 4.11
N LEU A 398 31.52 -25.54 4.74
CA LEU A 398 31.54 -25.39 6.19
C LEU A 398 31.46 -23.91 6.50
N ARG A 399 30.55 -23.54 7.40
CA ARG A 399 30.34 -22.14 7.77
C ARG A 399 30.12 -22.03 9.27
N SER A 400 30.77 -21.06 9.89
CA SER A 400 30.53 -20.69 11.28
C SER A 400 30.04 -19.26 11.35
N ASP A 401 28.88 -19.05 11.99
CA ASP A 401 28.20 -17.75 12.06
C ASP A 401 28.03 -17.32 13.51
N GLY A 402 28.55 -16.14 13.83
CA GLY A 402 28.44 -15.44 15.10
C GLY A 402 27.39 -14.33 15.01
N SER A 403 26.41 -14.30 15.91
CA SER A 403 25.38 -13.24 15.93
C SER A 403 25.37 -12.47 17.25
N SER A 404 25.21 -11.14 17.17
CA SER A 404 25.10 -10.27 18.35
C SER A 404 23.82 -10.51 19.16
N LYS A 405 22.83 -11.21 18.59
CA LYS A 405 21.54 -11.50 19.24
C LYS A 405 21.58 -12.67 20.23
N PHE A 406 22.64 -13.48 20.21
CA PHE A 406 22.78 -14.61 21.12
C PHE A 406 23.56 -14.24 22.38
N ALA A 407 23.29 -14.96 23.46
CA ALA A 407 23.95 -14.78 24.75
C ALA A 407 25.47 -14.97 24.65
N GLU A 408 26.19 -14.32 25.56
CA GLU A 408 27.64 -14.49 25.68
C GLU A 408 27.99 -15.98 25.88
N GLY A 409 29.04 -16.44 25.20
CA GLY A 409 29.43 -17.86 25.17
C GLY A 409 28.63 -18.76 24.21
N GLN A 410 27.51 -18.30 23.64
CA GLN A 410 26.67 -19.07 22.70
C GLN A 410 26.43 -18.33 21.37
N LYS A 411 27.35 -17.43 21.00
CA LYS A 411 27.19 -16.56 19.82
C LYS A 411 27.34 -17.29 18.49
N TRP A 412 28.07 -18.39 18.47
CA TRP A 412 28.53 -19.08 17.26
C TRP A 412 27.78 -20.38 17.01
N GLY A 413 27.28 -20.54 15.78
CA GLY A 413 26.78 -21.81 15.24
C GLY A 413 27.71 -22.35 14.15
N LEU A 414 27.76 -23.68 13.98
CA LEU A 414 28.50 -24.34 12.89
C LEU A 414 27.52 -25.08 11.98
N PHE A 415 27.61 -24.81 10.68
CA PHE A 415 26.68 -25.28 9.66
C PHE A 415 27.46 -25.99 8.53
N PRO A 416 27.68 -27.31 8.64
CA PRO A 416 28.25 -28.10 7.55
C PRO A 416 27.20 -28.45 6.49
N SER A 417 27.62 -28.56 5.23
CA SER A 417 26.80 -29.10 4.14
C SER A 417 27.61 -29.95 3.17
N LEU A 418 26.98 -30.98 2.62
CA LEU A 418 27.55 -31.85 1.59
C LEU A 418 26.51 -32.11 0.50
N ALA A 419 26.92 -31.98 -0.76
CA ALA A 419 26.09 -32.27 -1.92
C ALA A 419 26.87 -33.07 -2.97
N VAL A 420 26.18 -34.00 -3.62
CA VAL A 420 26.73 -34.83 -4.71
C VAL A 420 25.78 -34.75 -5.89
N ALA A 421 26.31 -34.54 -7.09
CA ALA A 421 25.56 -34.48 -8.33
C ALA A 421 26.20 -35.39 -9.39
N TRP A 422 25.36 -36.08 -10.17
CA TRP A 422 25.77 -36.93 -11.28
C TRP A 422 24.97 -36.60 -12.54
N THR A 423 25.67 -36.17 -13.58
CA THR A 423 25.12 -35.94 -14.91
C THR A 423 25.09 -37.25 -15.70
N LEU A 424 23.88 -37.80 -15.89
CA LEU A 424 23.65 -39.10 -16.56
C LEU A 424 23.74 -39.02 -18.10
N SER A 425 23.39 -37.88 -18.68
CA SER A 425 23.39 -37.66 -20.13
C SER A 425 23.99 -36.29 -20.44
N MET A 426 25.00 -36.28 -21.32
CA MET A 426 25.50 -35.08 -22.00
C MET A 426 25.05 -35.14 -23.45
N SER A 427 23.78 -34.88 -23.72
CA SER A 427 23.33 -34.66 -25.09
C SER A 427 23.89 -33.31 -25.57
N ARG A 428 24.81 -33.34 -26.54
CA ARG A 428 25.09 -32.18 -27.40
C ARG A 428 23.81 -31.91 -28.21
N LEU A 429 23.26 -30.71 -28.08
CA LEU A 429 22.38 -30.14 -29.09
C LEU A 429 23.20 -29.74 -30.32
#